data_AF-A0A6I7YPR3-F1
#
_entry.id   AF-A0A6I7YPR3-F1
#
_cell.length_a   1.000
_cell.length_b   1.000
_cell.length_c   1.000
_cell.angle_alpha   90.00
_cell.angle_beta   90.00
_cell.angle_gamma   90.00
#
_symmetry.space_group_name_H-M   'P 1'
#
loop_
_entity.id
_entity.type
_entity.pdbx_description
1 polymer ?
#
loop_
_entity_poly.entity_id
_entity_poly.type
_entity_poly.pdbx_seq_one_letter_code
_entity_poly.pdbx_strand_id
1 'polypeptide(L)'
;MLVATVGLSACGSEDEGPTPRGDERIVGKDWQVVAIYTKPDEPSAIPQNTVSVPQMSFGESSIVGSTGCSPFQAKVSYTEGEEAANIRDADLMTIDKVRIDTRPDDCTGSALWADNLLRNLLAEEHKFEVRLNPNNQLVLTLDTAEVDSPAIRMVSL
;
A
#
# COMPACT_ATOMS: atom_id res chain seq x y z
N MET A 1 17.90 -43.04 -55.42
CA MET A 1 17.38 -41.89 -56.17
C MET A 1 16.21 -41.31 -55.39
N LEU A 2 16.29 -40.02 -55.03
CA LEU A 2 15.26 -39.05 -54.57
C LEU A 2 14.34 -39.48 -53.40
N VAL A 3 14.49 -38.97 -52.16
CA VAL A 3 14.23 -37.61 -51.60
C VAL A 3 12.77 -37.16 -51.70
N ALA A 4 12.09 -37.06 -50.54
CA ALA A 4 11.26 -35.91 -50.16
C ALA A 4 10.84 -36.01 -48.67
N THR A 5 11.59 -35.34 -47.80
CA THR A 5 11.23 -34.99 -46.43
C THR A 5 10.30 -33.77 -46.47
N VAL A 6 9.07 -33.89 -45.96
CA VAL A 6 8.20 -32.73 -45.71
C VAL A 6 8.23 -32.45 -44.22
N GLY A 7 9.00 -31.43 -43.84
CA GLY A 7 8.98 -30.85 -42.51
C GLY A 7 7.78 -29.92 -42.37
N LEU A 8 7.05 -30.09 -41.28
CA LEU A 8 6.18 -29.05 -40.71
C LEU A 8 6.70 -28.77 -39.31
N SER A 9 7.74 -27.93 -39.22
CA SER A 9 8.09 -27.24 -37.99
C SER A 9 7.12 -26.07 -37.82
N ALA A 10 6.01 -26.33 -37.13
CA ALA A 10 5.13 -25.30 -36.58
C ALA A 10 5.17 -25.42 -35.05
N CYS A 11 6.29 -25.00 -34.45
CA CYS A 11 6.32 -24.58 -33.06
C CYS A 11 6.10 -23.06 -33.09
N GLY A 12 4.86 -22.66 -32.83
CA GLY A 12 4.43 -21.27 -32.92
C GLY A 12 3.11 -21.10 -32.20
N SER A 13 3.11 -21.45 -30.91
CA SER A 13 2.17 -20.89 -29.95
C SER A 13 3.08 -20.32 -28.88
N GLU A 14 3.14 -19.00 -28.81
CA GLU A 14 3.68 -18.31 -27.66
C GLU A 14 2.98 -18.87 -26.43
N ASP A 15 3.71 -19.66 -25.64
CA ASP A 15 3.36 -19.96 -24.26
C ASP A 15 3.45 -18.61 -23.51
N GLU A 16 2.45 -17.75 -23.70
CA GLU A 16 1.97 -16.90 -22.62
C GLU A 16 1.31 -17.85 -21.61
N GLY A 17 2.15 -18.64 -20.93
CA GLY A 17 1.78 -19.18 -19.63
C GLY A 17 1.23 -18.03 -18.78
N PRO A 18 0.26 -18.27 -17.89
CA PRO A 18 -0.40 -17.20 -17.17
C PRO A 18 0.67 -16.29 -16.57
N THR A 19 0.74 -15.05 -17.04
CA THR A 19 1.54 -14.01 -16.40
C THR A 19 1.23 -14.09 -14.91
N PRO A 20 2.23 -14.16 -14.02
CA PRO A 20 1.98 -14.01 -12.59
C PRO A 20 1.04 -12.81 -12.41
N ARG A 21 -0.08 -12.99 -11.68
CA ARG A 21 -1.06 -11.90 -11.50
C ARG A 21 -0.29 -10.67 -11.04
N GLY A 22 -0.53 -9.53 -11.70
CA GLY A 22 0.32 -8.33 -11.68
C GLY A 22 0.46 -7.59 -10.34
N ASP A 23 0.26 -8.27 -9.22
CA ASP A 23 0.05 -7.69 -7.90
C ASP A 23 1.34 -7.73 -7.03
N GLU A 24 2.37 -8.49 -7.43
CA GLU A 24 3.57 -8.83 -6.63
C GLU A 24 4.44 -7.63 -6.19
N ARG A 25 4.25 -6.42 -6.76
CA ARG A 25 5.06 -5.25 -6.41
C ARG A 25 4.64 -4.60 -5.11
N ILE A 26 3.35 -4.62 -4.78
CA ILE A 26 2.78 -4.02 -3.56
C ILE A 26 2.07 -5.08 -2.72
N VAL A 27 1.28 -5.95 -3.35
CA VAL A 27 0.53 -7.02 -2.68
C VAL A 27 1.49 -8.11 -2.20
N GLY A 28 1.19 -8.67 -1.03
CA GLY A 28 1.96 -9.76 -0.45
C GLY A 28 3.29 -9.32 0.18
N LYS A 29 3.55 -8.01 0.25
CA LYS A 29 4.68 -7.42 0.96
C LYS A 29 4.23 -6.76 2.26
N ASP A 30 5.16 -6.68 3.19
CA ASP A 30 5.03 -5.86 4.38
C ASP A 30 5.70 -4.51 4.15
N TRP A 31 4.95 -3.44 4.39
CA TRP A 31 5.36 -2.06 4.21
C TRP A 31 5.52 -1.40 5.58
N GLN A 32 6.74 -1.06 5.93
CA GLN A 32 7.03 -0.35 7.17
C GLN A 32 6.84 1.15 6.99
N VAL A 33 6.07 1.79 7.86
CA VAL A 33 5.90 3.24 7.88
C VAL A 33 7.19 3.90 8.35
N VAL A 34 7.72 4.82 7.55
CA VAL A 34 8.96 5.56 7.86
C VAL A 34 8.69 7.05 8.10
N ALA A 35 7.57 7.58 7.61
CA ALA A 35 7.11 8.92 7.95
C ALA A 35 5.60 9.09 7.80
N ILE A 36 5.03 9.95 8.63
CA ILE A 36 3.64 10.40 8.60
C ILE A 36 3.67 11.92 8.54
N TYR A 37 3.33 12.47 7.38
CA TYR A 37 3.25 13.90 7.11
C TYR A 37 1.84 14.38 7.40
N THR A 38 1.70 15.33 8.32
CA THR A 38 0.41 15.96 8.66
C THR A 38 0.44 17.46 8.41
N LYS A 39 1.58 18.12 8.69
CA LYS A 39 1.81 19.54 8.44
C LYS A 39 3.27 19.80 8.09
N PRO A 40 3.58 20.88 7.35
CA PRO A 40 4.95 21.22 6.94
C PRO A 40 5.93 21.43 8.10
N ASP A 41 5.48 22.06 9.18
CA ASP A 41 6.32 22.45 10.33
C ASP A 41 6.38 21.42 11.47
N GLU A 42 5.73 20.25 11.28
CA GLU A 42 5.68 19.18 12.28
C GLU A 42 6.66 18.04 11.94
N PRO A 43 7.31 17.42 12.94
CA PRO A 43 8.11 16.23 12.70
C PRO A 43 7.27 15.11 12.10
N SER A 44 7.74 14.52 11.00
CA SER A 44 7.03 13.45 10.30
C SER A 44 7.73 12.09 10.35
N ALA A 45 9.05 12.06 10.54
CA ALA A 45 9.81 10.81 10.53
C ALA A 45 9.49 9.95 11.76
N ILE A 46 9.28 8.64 11.56
CA ILE A 46 9.18 7.70 12.67
C ILE A 46 10.56 7.63 13.37
N PRO A 47 10.65 7.91 14.69
CA PRO A 47 11.90 7.82 15.41
C PRO A 47 12.51 6.41 15.35
N GLN A 48 13.83 6.32 15.15
CA GLN A 48 14.54 5.04 15.01
C GLN A 48 14.51 4.15 16.26
N ASN A 49 14.25 4.75 17.43
CA ASN A 49 14.12 4.06 18.71
C ASN A 49 12.66 3.64 19.02
N THR A 50 11.76 3.74 18.05
CA THR A 50 10.37 3.30 18.22
C THR A 50 10.32 1.78 18.38
N VAL A 51 9.82 1.33 19.54
CA VAL A 51 9.78 -0.10 19.89
C VAL A 51 8.87 -0.90 18.94
N SER A 52 7.73 -0.31 18.56
CA SER A 52 6.75 -0.93 17.67
C SER A 52 6.46 0.02 16.51
N VAL A 53 7.14 -0.22 15.38
CA VAL A 53 7.01 0.60 14.18
C VAL A 53 5.73 0.20 13.43
N PRO A 54 4.89 1.17 13.00
CA PRO A 54 3.70 0.85 12.23
C PRO A 54 4.05 0.16 10.91
N GLN A 55 3.20 -0.78 10.51
CA GLN A 55 3.38 -1.55 9.27
C GLN A 55 2.03 -1.95 8.69
N MET A 56 2.01 -2.15 7.37
CA MET A 56 0.80 -2.49 6.63
C MET A 56 1.13 -3.49 5.52
N SER A 57 0.17 -4.36 5.22
CA SER A 57 0.19 -5.21 4.04
C SER A 57 -1.10 -4.98 3.26
N PHE A 58 -0.95 -4.85 1.94
CA PHE A 58 -2.05 -4.56 1.02
C PHE A 58 -2.45 -5.84 0.31
N GLY A 59 -3.75 -6.12 0.28
CA GLY A 59 -4.38 -7.13 -0.55
C GLY A 59 -5.12 -6.50 -1.73
N GLU A 60 -5.79 -7.35 -2.51
CA GLU A 60 -6.60 -6.94 -3.68
C GLU A 60 -7.76 -6.00 -3.30
N SER A 61 -8.30 -6.11 -2.09
CA SER A 61 -9.44 -5.29 -1.60
C SER A 61 -9.41 -5.03 -0.09
N SER A 62 -8.25 -5.22 0.52
CA SER A 62 -8.08 -5.05 1.97
C SER A 62 -6.70 -4.54 2.33
N ILE A 63 -6.60 -3.97 3.53
CA ILE A 63 -5.34 -3.67 4.19
C ILE A 63 -5.38 -4.32 5.56
N VAL A 64 -4.27 -4.93 5.97
CA VAL A 64 -4.07 -5.41 7.34
C VAL A 64 -2.78 -4.81 7.88
N GLY A 65 -2.74 -4.49 9.16
CA GLY A 65 -1.53 -3.89 9.69
C GLY A 65 -1.59 -3.55 11.17
N SER A 66 -0.63 -2.74 11.60
CA SER A 66 -0.56 -2.15 12.92
C SER A 66 -0.26 -0.66 12.80
N THR A 67 -0.97 0.14 13.59
CA THR A 67 -0.72 1.58 13.75
C THR A 67 0.50 1.86 14.66
N GLY A 68 1.25 0.82 15.04
CA GLY A 68 2.32 0.88 16.04
C GLY A 68 1.83 0.34 17.39
N CYS A 69 0.62 0.70 17.81
CA CYS A 69 0.04 0.22 19.06
C CYS A 69 -1.18 -0.68 18.89
N SER A 70 -1.87 -0.62 17.75
CA SER A 70 -3.10 -1.36 17.56
C SER A 70 -3.14 -2.05 16.21
N PRO A 71 -3.49 -3.33 16.17
CA PRO A 71 -3.85 -3.98 14.93
C PRO A 71 -5.02 -3.27 14.27
N PHE A 72 -5.03 -3.25 12.95
CA PHE A 72 -6.18 -2.79 12.17
C PHE A 72 -6.41 -3.65 10.95
N GLN A 73 -7.65 -3.59 10.46
CA GLN A 73 -8.05 -4.14 9.18
C GLN A 73 -8.93 -3.11 8.47
N ALA A 74 -8.71 -2.94 7.17
CA ALA A 74 -9.52 -2.07 6.33
C ALA A 74 -9.98 -2.84 5.10
N LYS A 75 -11.19 -2.53 4.63
CA LYS A 75 -11.64 -2.83 3.28
C LYS A 75 -11.34 -1.60 2.42
N VAL A 76 -10.79 -1.83 1.24
CA VAL A 76 -10.44 -0.75 0.31
C VAL A 76 -10.90 -1.05 -1.10
N SER A 77 -11.16 0.02 -1.84
CA SER A 77 -11.41 0.00 -3.27
C SER A 77 -10.35 0.82 -3.99
N TYR A 78 -10.01 0.43 -5.21
CA TYR A 78 -8.95 1.03 -6.01
C TYR A 78 -9.51 1.50 -7.35
N THR A 79 -9.11 2.68 -7.81
CA THR A 79 -9.60 3.27 -9.07
C THR A 79 -8.48 3.95 -9.87
N GLU A 80 -8.56 3.84 -11.20
CA GLU A 80 -7.81 4.63 -12.17
C GLU A 80 -8.81 5.55 -12.88
N GLY A 81 -8.73 6.86 -12.61
CA GLY A 81 -9.80 7.78 -12.99
C GLY A 81 -11.15 7.39 -12.37
N GLU A 82 -12.14 7.07 -13.20
CA GLU A 82 -13.48 6.63 -12.78
C GLU A 82 -13.68 5.11 -12.82
N GLU A 83 -12.66 4.36 -13.27
CA GLU A 83 -12.76 2.92 -13.47
C GLU A 83 -12.17 2.15 -12.29
N ALA A 84 -12.76 0.99 -11.97
CA ALA A 84 -12.21 0.09 -10.96
C ALA A 84 -10.88 -0.50 -11.44
N ALA A 85 -9.88 -0.46 -10.59
CA ALA A 85 -8.53 -0.93 -10.88
C ALA A 85 -8.02 -1.87 -9.78
N ASN A 86 -6.84 -2.45 -9.97
CA ASN A 86 -6.07 -3.04 -8.88
C ASN A 86 -5.09 -2.00 -8.31
N ILE A 87 -4.46 -2.29 -7.18
CA ILE A 87 -3.51 -1.36 -6.53
C ILE A 87 -2.30 -0.98 -7.42
N ARG A 88 -1.98 -1.77 -8.44
CA ARG A 88 -0.86 -1.48 -9.34
C ARG A 88 -1.15 -0.30 -10.26
N ASP A 89 -2.36 -0.29 -10.80
CA ASP A 89 -2.80 0.63 -11.85
C ASP A 89 -3.62 1.78 -11.30
N ALA A 90 -4.12 1.64 -10.07
CA ALA A 90 -4.90 2.67 -9.43
C ALA A 90 -4.08 3.92 -9.12
N ASP A 91 -4.69 5.05 -9.42
CA ASP A 91 -4.26 6.35 -8.93
C ASP A 91 -4.78 6.61 -7.52
N LEU A 92 -5.97 6.09 -7.19
CA LEU A 92 -6.66 6.35 -5.93
C LEU A 92 -7.04 5.05 -5.22
N MET A 93 -6.93 5.09 -3.89
CA MET A 93 -7.40 4.07 -2.96
C MET A 93 -8.38 4.70 -1.98
N THR A 94 -9.59 4.15 -1.88
CA THR A 94 -10.61 4.60 -0.91
C THR A 94 -10.70 3.61 0.24
N ILE A 95 -10.78 4.11 1.47
CA ILE A 95 -11.08 3.28 2.65
C ILE A 95 -12.59 3.13 2.78
N ASP A 96 -13.12 2.01 2.27
CA ASP A 96 -14.56 1.70 2.34
C ASP A 96 -15.01 1.40 3.78
N LYS A 97 -14.13 0.79 4.57
CA LYS A 97 -14.40 0.41 5.95
C LYS A 97 -13.10 0.22 6.71
N VAL A 98 -13.05 0.63 7.97
CA VAL A 98 -11.86 0.42 8.80
C VAL A 98 -12.22 0.00 10.22
N ARG A 99 -11.47 -0.95 10.77
CA ARG A 99 -11.56 -1.38 12.15
C ARG A 99 -10.17 -1.36 12.76
N ILE A 100 -9.95 -0.43 13.68
CA ILE A 100 -8.71 -0.35 14.47
C ILE A 100 -9.04 -0.86 15.87
N ASP A 101 -8.28 -1.84 16.35
CA ASP A 101 -8.47 -2.42 17.68
C ASP A 101 -8.27 -1.38 18.78
N THR A 102 -8.74 -1.71 19.99
CA THR A 102 -8.51 -0.86 21.17
C THR A 102 -7.02 -0.73 21.42
N ARG A 103 -6.57 0.50 21.68
CA ARG A 103 -5.19 0.77 22.07
C ARG A 103 -4.90 0.19 23.47
N PRO A 104 -3.81 -0.58 23.63
CA PRO A 104 -3.33 -0.99 24.96
C PRO A 104 -2.96 0.21 25.84
N ASP A 105 -3.22 0.14 27.14
CA ASP A 105 -2.95 1.23 28.09
C ASP A 105 -1.45 1.54 28.27
N ASP A 106 -0.58 0.57 27.95
CA ASP A 106 0.88 0.68 28.05
C ASP A 106 1.54 1.23 26.77
N CYS A 107 0.76 1.52 25.73
CA CYS A 107 1.23 2.20 24.53
C CYS A 107 1.65 3.64 24.84
N THR A 108 2.95 3.93 24.71
CA THR A 108 3.52 5.23 25.07
C THR A 108 4.56 5.69 24.04
N GLY A 109 5.06 6.92 24.21
CA GLY A 109 6.18 7.44 23.43
C GLY A 109 5.89 7.59 21.94
N SER A 110 6.87 7.27 21.10
CA SER A 110 6.76 7.42 19.65
C SER A 110 5.75 6.48 19.00
N ALA A 111 5.51 5.30 19.59
CA ALA A 111 4.48 4.38 19.11
C ALA A 111 3.07 4.97 19.32
N LEU A 112 2.81 5.58 20.49
CA LEU A 112 1.55 6.28 20.76
C LEU A 112 1.34 7.48 19.82
N TRP A 113 2.41 8.24 19.56
CA TRP A 113 2.35 9.36 18.62
C TRP A 113 1.97 8.88 17.21
N ALA A 114 2.66 7.86 16.69
CA ALA A 114 2.36 7.30 15.38
C ALA A 114 0.95 6.71 15.30
N ASP A 115 0.50 6.01 16.36
CA ASP A 115 -0.84 5.46 16.45
C ASP A 115 -1.92 6.54 16.37
N ASN A 116 -1.77 7.65 17.08
CA ASN A 116 -2.71 8.76 17.03
C ASN A 116 -2.82 9.35 15.62
N LEU A 117 -1.69 9.56 14.93
CA LEU A 117 -1.70 10.11 13.58
C LEU A 117 -2.35 9.14 12.58
N LEU A 118 -1.98 7.87 12.63
CA LEU A 118 -2.54 6.86 11.72
C LEU A 118 -4.02 6.63 11.95
N ARG A 119 -4.52 6.67 13.19
CA ARG A 119 -5.97 6.57 13.47
C ARG A 119 -6.77 7.71 12.83
N ASN A 120 -6.21 8.90 12.73
CA ASN A 120 -6.87 10.04 12.09
C ASN A 120 -6.83 9.92 10.55
N LEU A 121 -5.74 9.38 10.00
CA LEU A 121 -5.59 9.22 8.55
C LEU A 121 -6.36 8.01 8.02
N LEU A 122 -6.40 6.90 8.75
CA LEU A 122 -7.08 5.67 8.36
C LEU A 122 -8.55 5.73 8.82
N ALA A 123 -9.33 6.61 8.19
CA ALA A 123 -10.75 6.78 8.44
C ALA A 123 -11.59 6.34 7.24
N GLU A 124 -12.85 5.96 7.47
CA GLU A 124 -13.78 5.62 6.38
C GLU A 124 -13.96 6.82 5.44
N GLU A 125 -14.15 6.53 4.16
CA GLU A 125 -14.30 7.50 3.06
C GLU A 125 -13.03 8.33 2.75
N HIS A 126 -11.95 8.19 3.51
CA HIS A 126 -10.67 8.79 3.13
C HIS A 126 -10.15 8.16 1.85
N LYS A 127 -9.71 9.02 0.94
CA LYS A 127 -9.13 8.66 -0.35
C LYS A 127 -7.66 9.01 -0.35
N PHE A 128 -6.83 8.12 -0.87
CA PHE A 128 -5.40 8.31 -0.96
C PHE A 128 -4.93 8.14 -2.39
N GLU A 129 -4.17 9.10 -2.89
CA GLU A 129 -3.33 8.86 -4.06
C GLU A 129 -2.26 7.83 -3.74
N VAL A 130 -2.12 6.82 -4.59
CA VAL A 130 -1.15 5.73 -4.41
C VAL A 130 0.03 5.93 -5.35
N ARG A 131 1.24 6.10 -4.80
CA ARG A 131 2.45 6.30 -5.59
C ARG A 131 3.57 5.38 -5.11
N LEU A 132 4.00 4.46 -5.97
CA LEU A 132 5.22 3.67 -5.78
C LEU A 132 6.38 4.34 -6.53
N ASN A 133 7.38 4.82 -5.80
CA ASN A 133 8.54 5.46 -6.41
C ASN A 133 9.63 4.45 -6.82
N PRO A 134 10.62 4.84 -7.65
CA PRO A 134 11.71 3.96 -8.10
C PRO A 134 12.60 3.39 -6.98
N ASN A 135 12.56 3.96 -5.78
CA ASN A 135 13.32 3.51 -4.62
C ASN A 135 12.53 2.48 -3.77
N ASN A 136 11.48 1.87 -4.33
CA ASN A 136 10.55 0.98 -3.61
C ASN A 136 9.96 1.63 -2.35
N GLN A 137 9.62 2.92 -2.44
CA GLN A 137 8.86 3.59 -1.40
C GLN A 137 7.43 3.80 -1.86
N LEU A 138 6.50 3.35 -1.04
CA LEU A 138 5.08 3.57 -1.23
C LEU A 138 4.69 4.84 -0.48
N VAL A 139 4.05 5.77 -1.18
CA VAL A 139 3.51 7.01 -0.61
C VAL A 139 2.01 7.01 -0.83
N LEU A 140 1.26 7.18 0.26
CA LEU A 140 -0.17 7.40 0.26
C LEU A 140 -0.42 8.86 0.61
N THR A 141 -0.92 9.65 -0.33
CA THR A 141 -1.22 11.08 -0.09
C THR A 141 -2.73 11.24 0.03
N LEU A 142 -3.22 11.79 1.13
CA LEU A 142 -4.65 12.01 1.34
C LEU A 142 -5.18 13.00 0.31
N ASP A 143 -6.23 12.63 -0.41
CA ASP A 143 -6.90 13.45 -1.40
C ASP A 143 -7.74 14.51 -0.68
N THR A 144 -7.14 15.69 -0.52
CA THR A 144 -7.77 16.87 0.08
C THR A 144 -7.53 18.10 -0.78
N ALA A 145 -8.28 19.17 -0.51
CA ALA A 145 -8.05 20.45 -1.16
C ALA A 145 -6.87 21.25 -0.57
N GLU A 146 -6.11 20.69 0.37
CA GLU A 146 -4.97 21.36 0.99
C GLU A 146 -3.76 21.38 0.05
N VAL A 147 -2.95 22.44 0.15
CA VAL A 147 -1.70 22.55 -0.62
C VAL A 147 -0.69 21.47 -0.17
N ASP A 148 -0.61 21.27 1.14
CA ASP A 148 0.28 20.31 1.78
C ASP A 148 -0.54 19.15 2.38
N SER A 149 -1.18 18.38 1.50
CA SER A 149 -2.01 17.25 1.90
C SER A 149 -1.23 16.24 2.76
N PRO A 150 -1.85 15.69 3.82
CA PRO A 150 -1.22 14.66 4.65
C PRO A 150 -0.79 13.43 3.84
N ALA A 151 0.33 12.80 4.21
CA ALA A 151 0.84 11.65 3.51
C ALA A 151 1.50 10.62 4.42
N ILE A 152 1.40 9.34 4.06
CA ILE A 152 2.07 8.23 4.74
C ILE A 152 3.14 7.70 3.79
N ARG A 153 4.40 7.73 4.21
CA ARG A 153 5.51 7.13 3.45
C ARG A 153 5.93 5.83 4.10
N MET A 154 6.09 4.81 3.27
CA MET A 154 6.50 3.47 3.65
C MET A 154 7.64 2.95 2.77
N VAL A 155 8.34 1.95 3.28
CA VAL A 155 9.34 1.17 2.55
C VAL A 155 9.03 -0.31 2.69
N SER A 156 9.31 -1.11 1.66
CA SER A 156 9.20 -2.57 1.76
C SER A 156 10.25 -3.11 2.72
N LEU A 157 9.85 -4.10 3.54
CA LEU A 157 10.76 -4.97 4.27
C LEU A 157 11.39 -6.03 3.34
#